data_AF-A0A7M7MKM6-F1
#
_entry.id   AF-A0A7M7MKM6-F1
#
_cell.length_a   1.000
_cell.length_b   1.000
_cell.length_c   1.000
_cell.angle_alpha   90.00
_cell.angle_beta   90.00
_cell.angle_gamma   90.00
#
_symmetry.space_group_name_H-M   'P 1'
#
loop_
_entity.id
_entity.type
_entity.pdbx_description
1 polymer ?
#
loop_
_entity_poly.entity_id
_entity_poly.type
_entity_poly.pdbx_seq_one_letter_code
_entity_poly.pdbx_strand_id
1 'polypeptide(L)'
;MSFWIFEKITKRIQDDMSAAIENYHSSSLSREAWDNTHRYLKCCGIKSAKDWTKYRVDIPKSCCLGSIEECLQMTEAVSYKSGCLKNAVLLLKSHMHTISMSVLLIFITTLMSFLLVLCILAKMKKED
;
A
#
# COMPACT_ATOMS: atom_id res chain seq x y z
N MET A 1 -11.42 -7.77 -9.51
CA MET A 1 -10.41 -6.93 -10.20
C MET A 1 -9.69 -7.82 -11.21
N SER A 2 -9.44 -7.35 -12.44
CA SER A 2 -8.76 -8.19 -13.46
C SER A 2 -7.31 -8.43 -13.06
N PHE A 3 -6.80 -9.63 -13.35
CA PHE A 3 -5.44 -10.07 -13.03
C PHE A 3 -4.36 -9.07 -13.47
N TRP A 4 -4.53 -8.46 -14.66
CA TRP A 4 -3.59 -7.48 -15.21
C TRP A 4 -3.50 -6.17 -14.39
N ILE A 5 -4.62 -5.70 -13.84
CA ILE A 5 -4.60 -4.50 -12.98
C ILE A 5 -3.78 -4.77 -11.73
N PHE A 6 -3.90 -5.96 -11.16
CA PHE A 6 -3.16 -6.36 -9.96
C PHE A 6 -1.64 -6.40 -10.20
N GLU A 7 -1.22 -6.96 -11.34
CA GLU A 7 0.19 -6.95 -11.79
C GLU A 7 0.72 -5.51 -11.91
N LYS A 8 -0.05 -4.62 -12.56
CA LYS A 8 0.34 -3.22 -12.74
C LYS A 8 0.46 -2.46 -11.41
N ILE A 9 -0.46 -2.70 -10.48
CA ILE A 9 -0.41 -2.11 -9.14
C ILE A 9 0.81 -2.62 -8.38
N THR A 10 1.05 -3.93 -8.40
CA THR A 10 2.19 -4.55 -7.71
C THR A 10 3.52 -3.99 -8.23
N LYS A 11 3.64 -3.86 -9.56
CA LYS A 11 4.82 -3.25 -10.19
C LYS A 11 5.02 -1.80 -9.75
N ARG A 12 3.96 -0.98 -9.78
CA ARG A 12 4.03 0.41 -9.32
C ARG A 12 4.47 0.53 -7.87
N ILE A 13 3.91 -0.29 -6.97
CA ILE A 13 4.33 -0.32 -5.56
C ILE A 13 5.82 -0.65 -5.45
N GLN A 14 6.31 -1.64 -6.21
CA GLN A 14 7.73 -1.98 -6.21
C GLN A 14 8.62 -0.83 -6.72
N ASP A 15 8.19 -0.14 -7.78
CA ASP A 15 8.91 1.01 -8.34
C ASP A 15 8.97 2.16 -7.33
N ASP A 16 7.85 2.49 -6.69
CA ASP A 16 7.75 3.54 -5.66
C ASP A 16 8.62 3.19 -4.43
N MET A 17 8.60 1.93 -3.98
CA MET A 17 9.49 1.45 -2.92
C MET A 17 10.98 1.58 -3.32
N SER A 18 11.31 1.25 -4.57
CA SER A 18 12.69 1.34 -5.08
C SER A 18 13.18 2.79 -5.14
N ALA A 19 12.32 3.74 -5.51
CA ALA A 19 12.66 5.16 -5.50
C ALA A 19 12.81 5.72 -4.06
N ALA A 20 11.95 5.29 -3.15
CA ALA A 20 11.99 5.75 -1.76
C ALA A 20 13.20 5.21 -0.99
N ILE A 21 13.64 3.97 -1.26
CA ILE A 21 14.75 3.35 -0.51
C ILE A 21 16.09 4.02 -0.82
N GLU A 22 16.29 4.48 -2.07
CA GLU A 22 17.47 5.25 -2.49
C GLU A 22 17.61 6.56 -1.69
N ASN A 23 16.49 7.15 -1.28
CA ASN A 23 16.43 8.43 -0.58
C ASN A 23 16.28 8.28 0.93
N TYR A 24 16.39 7.06 1.48
CA TYR A 24 16.13 6.80 2.89
C TYR A 24 17.03 7.62 3.84
N HIS A 25 18.30 7.86 3.50
CA HIS A 25 19.16 8.72 4.33
C HIS A 25 18.97 10.22 4.06
N SER A 26 18.83 10.60 2.79
CA SER A 26 18.83 12.00 2.34
C SER A 26 17.50 12.72 2.57
N SER A 27 16.38 11.99 2.59
CA SER A 27 15.03 12.55 2.70
C SER A 27 14.36 12.11 3.99
N SER A 28 13.99 13.07 4.85
CA SER A 28 13.19 12.81 6.04
C SER A 28 11.85 12.16 5.70
N LEU A 29 11.22 12.59 4.60
CA LEU A 29 9.96 12.04 4.11
C LEU A 29 10.11 10.58 3.68
N SER A 30 11.19 10.23 2.95
CA SER A 30 11.43 8.84 2.54
C SER A 30 11.75 7.96 3.75
N ARG A 31 12.52 8.48 4.71
CA ARG A 31 12.80 7.79 5.98
C ARG A 31 11.52 7.51 6.76
N GLU A 32 10.69 8.52 6.96
CA GLU A 32 9.41 8.39 7.68
C GLU A 32 8.46 7.42 6.98
N ALA A 33 8.33 7.51 5.66
CA ALA A 33 7.51 6.60 4.87
C ALA A 33 7.95 5.14 5.04
N TRP A 34 9.25 4.87 4.96
CA TRP A 34 9.80 3.53 5.19
C TRP A 34 9.61 3.06 6.63
N ASP A 35 9.91 3.91 7.61
CA ASP A 35 9.75 3.60 9.02
C ASP A 35 8.32 3.22 9.39
N ASN A 36 7.35 3.98 8.88
CA ASN A 36 5.93 3.71 9.04
C ASN A 36 5.55 2.41 8.32
N THR A 37 6.06 2.20 7.11
CA THR A 37 5.82 0.96 6.35
C THR A 37 6.31 -0.26 7.10
N HIS A 38 7.53 -0.24 7.65
CA HIS A 38 8.08 -1.35 8.44
C HIS A 38 7.22 -1.70 9.65
N ARG A 39 6.84 -0.68 10.43
CA ARG A 39 6.06 -0.86 11.66
C ARG A 39 4.64 -1.34 11.38
N TYR A 40 4.00 -0.76 10.36
CA TYR A 40 2.61 -1.05 9.99
C TYR A 40 2.47 -2.43 9.34
N LEU A 41 3.32 -2.73 8.36
CA LEU A 41 3.26 -3.98 7.62
C LEU A 41 4.06 -5.12 8.26
N LYS A 42 4.80 -4.87 9.35
CA LYS A 42 5.65 -5.86 10.03
C LYS A 42 6.60 -6.56 9.04
N CYS A 43 7.36 -5.73 8.33
CA CYS A 43 8.23 -6.14 7.22
C CYS A 43 9.57 -5.39 7.28
N CYS A 44 10.55 -5.86 6.51
CA CYS A 44 11.82 -5.16 6.35
C CYS A 44 12.36 -5.25 4.93
N GLY A 45 12.70 -4.10 4.35
CA GLY A 45 13.18 -3.98 2.97
C GLY A 45 12.09 -4.29 1.94
N ILE A 46 12.42 -4.25 0.65
CA ILE A 46 11.44 -4.46 -0.43
C ILE A 46 11.02 -5.94 -0.47
N LYS A 47 12.00 -6.83 -0.59
CA LYS A 47 11.90 -8.30 -0.59
C LYS A 47 12.41 -8.89 0.72
N SER A 48 13.42 -8.29 1.34
CA SER A 48 13.98 -8.72 2.62
C SER A 48 14.88 -7.66 3.25
N ALA A 49 15.28 -7.86 4.50
CA ALA A 49 16.21 -6.97 5.19
C ALA A 49 17.57 -6.82 4.47
N LYS A 50 17.98 -7.78 3.63
CA LYS A 50 19.21 -7.69 2.82
C LYS A 50 19.20 -6.56 1.80
N ASP A 51 18.01 -6.08 1.42
CA ASP A 51 17.92 -5.00 0.43
C ASP A 51 18.63 -3.74 0.90
N TRP A 52 18.63 -3.46 2.21
CA TRP A 52 19.31 -2.30 2.80
C TRP A 52 20.81 -2.28 2.49
N THR A 53 21.48 -3.44 2.51
CA THR A 53 22.90 -3.55 2.17
C THR A 53 23.20 -3.13 0.73
N LYS A 54 22.29 -3.39 -0.22
CA LYS A 54 22.44 -2.96 -1.62
C LYS A 54 22.49 -1.43 -1.74
N TYR A 55 21.77 -0.73 -0.87
CA TYR A 55 21.71 0.72 -0.84
C TYR A 55 22.73 1.36 0.11
N ARG A 56 23.67 0.56 0.66
CA ARG A 56 24.69 0.99 1.63
C ARG A 56 24.08 1.66 2.87
N VAL A 57 22.95 1.11 3.30
CA VAL A 57 22.19 1.57 4.47
C VAL A 57 22.15 0.43 5.48
N ASP A 58 22.38 0.74 6.75
CA ASP A 58 22.17 -0.23 7.82
C ASP A 58 20.68 -0.52 7.97
N ILE A 59 20.34 -1.75 8.37
CA ILE A 59 18.94 -2.14 8.56
C ILE A 59 18.27 -1.16 9.57
N PRO A 60 17.19 -0.46 9.20
CA PRO A 60 16.53 0.50 10.07
C PRO A 60 16.00 -0.09 11.37
N LYS A 61 16.07 0.65 12.48
CA LYS A 61 15.47 0.22 13.76
C LYS A 61 13.96 -0.01 13.67
N SER A 62 13.28 0.65 12.73
CA SER A 62 11.87 0.40 12.45
C SER A 62 11.58 -1.02 11.94
N CYS A 63 12.58 -1.73 11.43
CA CYS A 63 12.49 -3.14 11.07
C CYS A 63 12.53 -4.12 12.26
N CYS A 64 12.68 -3.64 13.49
CA CYS A 64 12.83 -4.49 14.67
C CYS A 64 11.62 -5.41 14.87
N LEU A 65 11.88 -6.72 14.97
CA LEU A 65 10.87 -7.75 15.25
C LEU A 65 10.51 -7.83 16.74
N GLY A 66 11.49 -7.58 17.60
CA GLY A 66 11.44 -7.80 19.04
C GLY A 66 11.39 -6.53 19.87
N SER A 67 11.96 -6.58 21.07
CA SER A 67 12.11 -5.40 21.93
C SER A 67 13.18 -4.44 21.40
N ILE A 68 13.17 -3.20 21.88
CA ILE A 68 14.17 -2.20 21.49
C ILE A 68 15.58 -2.65 21.93
N GLU A 69 15.70 -3.31 23.08
CA GLU A 69 16.93 -3.90 23.59
C GLU A 69 17.50 -4.98 22.65
N GLU A 70 16.66 -5.87 22.11
CA GLU A 70 17.07 -6.90 21.15
C GLU A 70 17.56 -6.30 19.82
N CYS A 71 17.16 -5.07 19.53
CA CYS A 71 17.43 -4.35 18.28
C CYS A 71 18.43 -3.19 18.46
N LEU A 72 19.21 -3.19 19.55
CA LEU A 72 20.32 -2.25 19.71
C LEU A 72 21.33 -2.37 18.57
N GLN A 73 21.60 -3.61 18.14
CA GLN A 73 22.36 -3.92 16.93
C GLN A 73 21.45 -4.57 15.90
N MET A 74 21.13 -3.81 14.84
CA MET A 74 20.27 -4.29 13.78
C MET A 74 21.01 -5.30 12.91
N THR A 75 20.46 -6.51 12.83
CA THR A 75 20.90 -7.59 11.94
C THR A 75 19.69 -8.22 11.28
N GLU A 76 19.92 -9.05 10.25
CA GLU A 76 18.85 -9.85 9.66
C GLU A 76 18.19 -10.81 10.66
N ALA A 77 18.90 -11.21 11.72
CA ALA A 77 18.39 -12.14 12.72
C ALA A 77 17.25 -11.53 13.54
N VAL A 78 17.36 -10.24 13.89
CA VAL A 78 16.43 -9.50 14.77
C VAL A 78 15.43 -8.62 14.00
N SER A 79 15.51 -8.61 12.67
CA SER A 79 14.58 -7.87 11.82
C SER A 79 13.37 -8.71 11.39
N TYR A 80 12.30 -8.03 10.96
CA TYR A 80 11.18 -8.67 10.29
C TYR A 80 11.66 -9.48 9.08
N LYS A 81 11.18 -10.73 8.99
CA LYS A 81 11.61 -11.68 7.94
C LYS A 81 10.93 -11.44 6.60
N SER A 82 9.71 -10.90 6.60
CA SER A 82 8.94 -10.64 5.40
C SER A 82 9.38 -9.33 4.73
N GLY A 83 9.50 -9.33 3.41
CA GLY A 83 9.64 -8.09 2.62
C GLY A 83 8.35 -7.29 2.55
N CYS A 84 8.48 -5.97 2.47
CA CYS A 84 7.35 -5.05 2.47
C CYS A 84 6.49 -5.13 1.22
N LEU A 85 7.07 -5.46 0.06
CA LEU A 85 6.29 -5.66 -1.17
C LEU A 85 5.28 -6.80 -1.00
N LYS A 86 5.73 -7.94 -0.44
CA LYS A 86 4.87 -9.10 -0.19
C LYS A 86 3.73 -8.73 0.77
N ASN A 87 4.05 -8.10 1.90
CA ASN A 87 3.03 -7.77 2.90
C ASN A 87 2.08 -6.67 2.42
N ALA A 88 2.55 -5.69 1.64
CA ALA A 88 1.69 -4.69 1.00
C ALA A 88 0.70 -5.34 0.02
N VAL A 89 1.18 -6.26 -0.81
CA VAL A 89 0.35 -7.04 -1.75
C VAL A 89 -0.66 -7.91 -1.00
N LEU A 90 -0.28 -8.53 0.12
CA LEU A 90 -1.21 -9.30 0.96
C LEU A 90 -2.27 -8.41 1.62
N LEU A 91 -1.88 -7.23 2.11
CA LEU A 91 -2.81 -6.26 2.67
C LEU A 91 -3.81 -5.77 1.63
N LEU A 92 -3.32 -5.47 0.42
CA LEU A 92 -4.18 -5.12 -0.70
C LEU A 92 -5.16 -6.25 -0.97
N LYS A 93 -4.68 -7.50 -1.08
CA LYS A 93 -5.50 -8.70 -1.30
C LYS A 93 -6.58 -8.89 -0.22
N SER A 94 -6.24 -8.69 1.06
CA SER A 94 -7.20 -8.90 2.16
C SER A 94 -8.33 -7.88 2.16
N HIS A 95 -8.08 -6.66 1.70
CA HIS A 95 -9.09 -5.59 1.63
C HIS A 95 -9.84 -5.54 0.30
N MET A 96 -9.45 -6.35 -0.71
CA MET A 96 -10.07 -6.26 -2.04
C MET A 96 -11.55 -6.55 -2.03
N HIS A 97 -12.01 -7.49 -1.21
CA HIS A 97 -13.42 -7.83 -1.13
C HIS A 97 -14.23 -6.62 -0.64
N THR A 98 -13.77 -5.97 0.43
CA THR A 98 -14.38 -4.77 0.99
C THR A 98 -14.42 -3.64 -0.03
N ILE A 99 -13.30 -3.36 -0.71
CA ILE A 99 -13.22 -2.33 -1.75
C ILE A 99 -14.21 -2.62 -2.88
N SER A 100 -14.26 -3.87 -3.34
CA SER A 100 -15.16 -4.28 -4.43
C SER A 100 -16.63 -4.06 -4.07
N MET A 101 -17.03 -4.38 -2.84
CA MET A 101 -18.40 -4.18 -2.37
C MET A 101 -18.75 -2.69 -2.24
N SER A 102 -17.84 -1.88 -1.70
CA SER A 102 -18.05 -0.43 -1.61
C SER A 102 -18.22 0.22 -2.98
N VAL A 103 -17.41 -0.15 -3.96
CA VAL A 103 -17.51 0.39 -5.33
C VAL A 103 -18.84 0.00 -5.99
N LEU A 104 -19.27 -1.26 -5.82
CA LEU A 104 -20.53 -1.73 -6.38
C LEU A 104 -21.73 -0.96 -5.81
N LEU A 105 -21.75 -0.71 -4.50
CA LEU A 105 -22.81 0.05 -3.85
C LEU A 105 -22.89 1.49 -4.37
N ILE A 106 -21.73 2.16 -4.51
CA ILE A 106 -21.65 3.51 -5.08
C ILE A 106 -22.13 3.53 -6.53
N PHE A 107 -21.80 2.51 -7.32
CA PHE A 107 -22.26 2.40 -8.70
C PHE A 107 -23.78 2.27 -8.79
N ILE A 108 -24.40 1.45 -7.94
CA ILE A 108 -25.86 1.29 -7.90
C ILE A 108 -26.54 2.59 -7.46
N THR A 109 -26.04 3.25 -6.42
CA THR A 109 -26.66 4.50 -5.91
C THR A 109 -26.57 5.63 -6.93
N THR A 110 -25.44 5.76 -7.63
CA THR A 110 -25.25 6.76 -8.70
C THR A 110 -26.16 6.51 -9.90
N LEU A 111 -26.34 5.24 -10.31
CA LEU A 111 -27.28 4.85 -11.36
C LEU A 111 -28.72 5.20 -11.00
N MET A 112 -29.17 4.87 -9.78
CA MET A 112 -30.52 5.19 -9.33
C MET A 112 -30.77 6.70 -9.32
N SER A 113 -29.83 7.49 -8.80
CA SER A 113 -29.92 8.96 -8.81
C SER A 113 -30.00 9.52 -10.23
N PHE A 114 -29.18 9.01 -11.15
CA PHE A 114 -29.20 9.44 -12.55
C PHE A 114 -30.54 9.14 -13.23
N LEU A 115 -31.09 7.92 -13.02
CA LEU A 115 -32.40 7.54 -13.55
C LEU A 115 -33.53 8.42 -12.99
N LEU A 116 -33.50 8.75 -11.70
CA LEU A 116 -34.48 9.66 -11.09
C LEU A 116 -34.44 11.05 -11.71
N VAL A 117 -33.25 11.62 -11.91
CA VAL A 117 -33.09 12.92 -12.58
C VAL A 117 -33.64 12.89 -14.00
N LEU A 118 -33.34 11.85 -14.78
CA LEU A 118 -33.87 11.69 -16.13
C LEU A 118 -35.40 11.60 -16.14
N CYS A 119 -36.00 10.86 -15.21
CA CYS A 119 -37.45 10.77 -15.08
C CYS A 119 -38.09 12.13 -14.78
N ILE A 120 -37.49 12.94 -13.89
CA ILE A 120 -37.98 14.28 -13.56
C ILE A 120 -37.90 15.20 -14.78
N LEU A 121 -36.75 15.21 -15.48
CA LEU A 121 -36.57 16.05 -16.69
C LEU A 121 -37.54 15.66 -17.81
N ALA A 122 -37.78 14.37 -18.02
CA ALA A 122 -38.74 13.88 -19.01
C ALA A 122 -40.18 14.29 -18.66
N LYS A 123 -40.51 14.36 -17.37
CA LYS A 123 -41.81 14.85 -16.90
C LYS A 123 -41.98 16.34 -17.16
N MET A 124 -40.99 17.16 -16.80
CA MET A 124 -41.07 18.62 -17.02
C MET A 124 -41.21 18.97 -18.51
N LYS A 125 -40.46 18.29 -19.40
CA LYS A 125 -40.57 18.52 -20.85
C LYS A 125 -41.94 18.17 -21.43
N LYS A 126 -42.74 17.34 -20.75
CA LYS A 126 -44.10 16.99 -21.21
C LYS A 126 -45.14 18.04 -20.82
N GLU A 127 -44.81 18.93 -19.88
CA GLU A 127 -45.71 19.94 -19.34
C GLU A 127 -45.57 21.30 -20.05
N ASP A 128 -44.51 21.49 -20.85
CA ASP A 128 -44.32 22.57 -21.84
C ASP A 128 -44.82 22.16 -23.23
#